data_AF-A0A0W0YMH3-F1
#
_entry.id   AF-A0A0W0YMH3-F1
#
_cell.length_a   1.000
_cell.length_b   1.000
_cell.length_c   1.000
_cell.angle_alpha   90.00
_cell.angle_beta   90.00
_cell.angle_gamma   90.00
#
_symmetry.space_group_name_H-M   'P 1'
#
loop_
_entity.id
_entity.type
_entity.pdbx_description
1 polymer ?
#
loop_
_entity_poly.entity_id
_entity_poly.type
_entity_poly.pdbx_seq_one_letter_code
_entity_poly.pdbx_strand_id
1 'polypeptide(L)'
;MTIMFNYLRRGWHGQLRFSEVLFGTGSNFMLDGGLAYIGFYVLFIAVLVSKAPLSFDNILVLALCVYGAVFYLWFLKALWGSANHSSSATASLLIRIFTLILPLISVALFIIIIVYYILSAIIDAFS
;
A
#
# COMPACT_ATOMS: atom_id res chain seq x y z
N MET A 1 -6.50 20.55 -10.94
CA MET A 1 -5.36 19.59 -10.89
C MET A 1 -4.57 19.72 -9.58
N THR A 2 -5.23 20.03 -8.46
CA THR A 2 -4.64 20.84 -7.38
C THR A 2 -4.83 20.28 -5.96
N ILE A 3 -5.62 19.21 -5.78
CA ILE A 3 -6.04 18.71 -4.45
C ILE A 3 -5.43 17.31 -4.19
N MET A 4 -5.56 16.35 -5.13
CA MET A 4 -4.92 15.02 -5.04
C MET A 4 -3.39 15.10 -4.93
N PHE A 5 -2.77 15.96 -5.73
CA PHE A 5 -1.32 16.20 -5.64
C PHE A 5 -0.94 16.81 -4.28
N ASN A 6 -1.79 17.65 -3.70
CA ASN A 6 -1.58 18.20 -2.37
C ASN A 6 -1.75 17.14 -1.28
N TYR A 7 -2.69 16.21 -1.40
CA TYR A 7 -2.83 15.07 -0.49
C TYR A 7 -1.59 14.18 -0.52
N LEU A 8 -1.17 13.76 -1.73
CA LEU A 8 0.03 12.95 -1.91
C LEU A 8 1.28 13.69 -1.41
N ARG A 9 1.41 14.98 -1.70
CA ARG A 9 2.50 15.82 -1.18
C ARG A 9 2.47 15.88 0.34
N ARG A 10 1.33 16.19 0.97
CA ARG A 10 1.22 16.26 2.44
C ARG A 10 1.53 14.92 3.10
N GLY A 11 1.07 13.80 2.52
CA GLY A 11 1.42 12.46 3.00
C GLY A 11 2.92 12.18 2.90
N TRP A 12 3.55 12.57 1.79
CA TRP A 12 5.00 12.44 1.62
C TRP A 12 5.80 13.30 2.58
N HIS A 13 5.24 14.39 3.10
CA HIS A 13 5.89 15.25 4.09
C HIS A 13 5.46 14.93 5.53
N GLY A 14 4.63 13.89 5.74
CA GLY A 14 4.16 13.52 7.08
C GLY A 14 3.24 14.56 7.72
N GLN A 15 2.50 15.31 6.91
CA GLN A 15 1.64 16.42 7.36
C GLN A 15 0.15 16.04 7.45
N LEU A 16 -0.15 14.74 7.32
CA LEU A 16 -1.50 14.20 7.44
C LEU A 16 -1.71 13.65 8.85
N ARG A 17 -2.90 13.86 9.40
CA ARG A 17 -3.38 13.21 10.63
C ARG A 17 -3.71 11.75 10.33
N PHE A 18 -3.69 10.90 11.36
CA PHE A 18 -3.92 9.47 11.20
C PHE A 18 -5.27 9.15 10.53
N SER A 19 -6.32 9.89 10.88
CA SER A 19 -7.65 9.74 10.29
C SER A 19 -7.73 10.26 8.84
N GLU A 20 -6.87 11.21 8.45
CA GLU A 20 -6.73 11.68 7.06
C GLU A 20 -5.97 10.65 6.21
N VAL A 21 -5.05 9.89 6.81
CA VAL A 21 -4.32 8.79 6.14
C VAL A 21 -5.22 7.58 5.90
N LEU A 22 -5.97 7.12 6.92
CA LEU A 22 -6.76 5.88 6.83
C LEU A 22 -8.16 6.06 6.25
N PHE A 23 -8.83 7.16 6.61
CA PHE A 23 -10.25 7.34 6.30
C PHE A 23 -10.50 8.53 5.37
N GLY A 24 -9.45 9.27 4.98
CA GLY A 24 -9.59 10.50 4.20
C GLY A 24 -10.50 11.53 4.87
N THR A 25 -10.60 11.52 6.20
CA THR A 25 -11.57 12.36 6.92
C THR A 25 -11.18 13.85 6.83
N GLY A 26 -11.94 14.57 6.02
CA GLY A 26 -11.81 15.98 5.67
C GLY A 26 -12.50 16.17 4.32
N SER A 27 -13.19 17.30 4.11
CA SER A 27 -14.16 17.48 3.00
C SER A 27 -13.64 17.16 1.58
N ASN A 28 -12.33 17.09 1.39
CA ASN A 28 -11.68 16.82 0.11
C ASN A 28 -10.74 15.58 0.09
N PHE A 29 -10.55 14.85 1.20
CA PHE A 29 -9.51 13.81 1.29
C PHE A 29 -10.00 12.37 1.12
N MET A 30 -11.30 12.11 1.32
CA MET A 30 -11.93 10.79 1.09
C MET A 30 -11.92 10.40 -0.39
N LEU A 31 -12.22 11.35 -1.28
CA LEU A 31 -12.19 11.13 -2.73
C LEU A 31 -10.77 10.89 -3.23
N ASP A 32 -9.77 11.66 -2.76
CA ASP A 32 -8.41 11.59 -3.31
C ASP A 32 -7.59 10.40 -2.78
N GLY A 33 -7.70 10.09 -1.48
CA GLY A 33 -7.14 8.86 -0.92
C GLY A 33 -7.84 7.65 -1.54
N GLY A 34 -9.17 7.69 -1.62
CA GLY A 34 -9.99 6.70 -2.31
C GLY A 34 -9.59 6.50 -3.77
N LEU A 35 -9.27 7.57 -4.50
CA LEU A 35 -8.85 7.50 -5.91
C LEU A 35 -7.50 6.81 -6.09
N ALA A 36 -6.55 6.97 -5.16
CA ALA A 36 -5.29 6.23 -5.19
C ALA A 36 -5.52 4.73 -4.98
N TYR A 37 -6.37 4.37 -4.01
CA TYR A 37 -6.80 2.98 -3.82
C TYR A 37 -7.58 2.43 -5.02
N ILE A 38 -8.52 3.19 -5.57
CA ILE A 38 -9.30 2.83 -6.76
C ILE A 38 -8.36 2.64 -7.96
N GLY A 39 -7.38 3.51 -8.15
CA GLY A 39 -6.39 3.39 -9.22
C GLY A 39 -5.58 2.09 -9.10
N PHE A 40 -5.15 1.74 -7.88
CA PHE A 40 -4.52 0.44 -7.61
C PHE A 40 -5.44 -0.73 -7.95
N TYR A 41 -6.69 -0.71 -7.48
CA TYR A 41 -7.65 -1.80 -7.74
C TYR A 41 -8.05 -1.92 -9.21
N VAL A 42 -8.20 -0.81 -9.94
CA VAL A 42 -8.46 -0.83 -11.38
C VAL A 42 -7.29 -1.44 -12.13
N LEU A 43 -6.05 -1.06 -11.78
CA LEU A 43 -4.84 -1.64 -12.37
C LEU A 43 -4.70 -3.12 -12.01
N PHE A 44 -5.04 -3.49 -10.78
CA PHE A 44 -5.04 -4.88 -10.31
C PHE A 44 -6.05 -5.73 -11.09
N ILE A 45 -7.29 -5.25 -11.27
CA ILE A 45 -8.31 -5.92 -12.09
C ILE A 45 -7.84 -6.05 -13.54
N ALA A 46 -7.24 -4.99 -14.10
CA ALA A 46 -6.70 -5.01 -15.46
C ALA A 46 -5.57 -6.06 -15.62
N VAL A 47 -4.73 -6.23 -14.61
CA VAL A 47 -3.75 -7.33 -14.57
C VAL A 47 -4.44 -8.68 -14.51
N LEU A 48 -5.44 -8.87 -13.63
CA LEU A 48 -6.15 -10.14 -13.47
C LEU A 48 -6.89 -10.60 -14.73
N VAL A 49 -7.49 -9.68 -15.48
CA VAL A 49 -8.21 -10.01 -16.73
C VAL A 49 -7.30 -10.08 -17.97
N SER A 50 -6.01 -9.77 -17.81
CA SER A 50 -5.04 -9.90 -18.90
C SER A 50 -4.72 -11.36 -19.21
N LYS A 51 -4.24 -11.63 -20.42
CA LYS A 51 -3.91 -13.00 -20.87
C LYS A 51 -2.79 -13.68 -20.05
N ALA A 52 -1.97 -12.90 -19.35
CA ALA A 52 -0.85 -13.39 -18.54
C ALA A 52 -0.70 -12.55 -17.26
N PRO A 53 -1.56 -12.78 -16.24
CA PRO A 53 -1.68 -11.91 -15.06
C PRO A 53 -0.45 -11.96 -14.12
N LEU A 54 0.39 -12.97 -14.25
CA LEU A 54 1.58 -13.18 -13.40
C LEU A 54 2.90 -13.13 -14.18
N SER A 55 2.86 -12.83 -15.48
CA SER A 55 4.09 -12.72 -16.28
C SER A 55 4.75 -11.36 -16.07
N PHE A 56 6.06 -11.35 -15.80
CA PHE A 56 6.85 -10.13 -15.75
C PHE A 56 6.99 -9.44 -17.12
N ASP A 57 6.70 -10.15 -18.21
CA ASP A 57 6.64 -9.58 -19.56
C ASP A 57 5.37 -8.74 -19.79
N ASN A 58 4.39 -8.86 -18.88
CA ASN A 58 3.20 -8.03 -18.91
C ASN A 58 3.49 -6.65 -18.31
N ILE A 59 3.51 -5.62 -19.16
CA ILE A 59 3.77 -4.24 -18.73
C ILE A 59 2.81 -3.74 -17.64
N LEU A 60 1.59 -4.30 -17.56
CA LEU A 60 0.63 -3.96 -16.52
C LEU A 60 1.04 -4.50 -15.14
N VAL A 61 1.71 -5.66 -15.09
CA VAL A 61 2.28 -6.22 -13.86
C VAL A 61 3.40 -5.30 -13.37
N LEU A 62 4.28 -4.85 -14.26
CA LEU A 62 5.32 -3.88 -13.90
C LEU A 62 4.72 -2.57 -13.38
N ALA A 63 3.72 -2.02 -14.07
CA ALA A 63 3.03 -0.81 -13.65
C ALA A 63 2.39 -0.98 -12.26
N LEU A 64 1.79 -2.15 -12.00
CA LEU A 64 1.18 -2.48 -10.71
C LEU A 64 2.22 -2.61 -9.59
N CYS A 65 3.34 -3.29 -9.87
CA CYS A 65 4.44 -3.40 -8.93
C CYS A 65 5.03 -2.03 -8.56
N VAL A 66 5.28 -1.18 -9.57
CA VAL A 66 5.82 0.18 -9.35
C VAL A 66 4.82 1.04 -8.58
N TYR A 67 3.55 1.04 -9.00
CA TYR A 67 2.50 1.78 -8.31
C TYR A 67 2.38 1.32 -6.86
N GLY A 68 2.29 0.00 -6.65
CA GLY A 68 2.17 -0.60 -5.32
C GLY A 68 3.35 -0.25 -4.43
N ALA A 69 4.58 -0.34 -4.93
CA ALA A 69 5.77 0.02 -4.17
C ALA A 69 5.81 1.51 -3.78
N VAL A 70 5.54 2.41 -4.73
CA VAL A 70 5.52 3.86 -4.47
C VAL A 70 4.39 4.22 -3.50
N PHE A 71 3.21 3.65 -3.70
CA PHE A 71 2.06 3.88 -2.82
C PHE A 71 2.32 3.34 -1.41
N TYR A 72 2.94 2.17 -1.29
CA TYR A 72 3.30 1.58 -0.01
C TYR A 72 4.33 2.43 0.76
N LEU A 73 5.38 2.90 0.09
CA LEU A 73 6.35 3.82 0.69
C LEU A 73 5.70 5.14 1.13
N TRP A 74 4.82 5.69 0.28
CA TRP A 74 4.04 6.87 0.62
C TRP A 74 3.18 6.63 1.87
N PHE A 75 2.52 5.48 1.96
CA PHE A 75 1.63 5.12 3.07
C PHE A 75 2.40 4.99 4.40
N LEU A 76 3.55 4.30 4.40
CA LEU A 76 4.41 4.20 5.59
C LEU A 76 4.89 5.58 6.06
N LYS A 77 5.30 6.44 5.12
CA LYS A 77 5.77 7.79 5.43
C LYS A 77 4.65 8.68 5.99
N ALA A 78 3.46 8.60 5.40
CA ALA A 78 2.29 9.31 5.85
C ALA A 78 1.86 8.87 7.27
N LEU A 79 1.81 7.56 7.52
CA LEU A 79 1.51 7.01 8.85
C LEU A 79 2.57 7.43 9.89
N TRP A 80 3.84 7.33 9.56
CA TRP A 80 4.92 7.73 10.45
C TRP A 80 4.81 9.21 10.85
N GLY A 81 4.62 10.10 9.87
CA GLY A 81 4.43 11.52 10.11
C GLY A 81 3.17 11.83 10.90
N SER A 82 2.09 11.06 10.70
CA SER A 82 0.83 11.24 11.40
C SER A 82 0.93 11.06 12.92
N ALA A 83 1.91 10.27 13.39
CA ALA A 83 2.19 10.11 14.81
C ALA A 83 2.58 11.44 15.49
N ASN A 84 3.16 12.39 14.75
CA ASN A 84 3.57 13.69 15.28
C ASN A 84 2.40 14.68 15.40
N HIS A 85 1.25 14.38 14.80
CA HIS A 85 0.02 15.18 14.91
C HIS A 85 -0.94 14.64 15.98
N SER A 86 -0.53 13.60 16.72
CA SER A 86 -1.31 13.05 17.81
C SER A 86 -1.12 13.88 19.08
N SER A 87 -2.22 14.28 19.72
CA SER A 87 -2.20 14.98 21.02
C SER A 87 -1.87 14.05 22.19
N SER A 88 -2.02 12.73 22.01
CA SER A 88 -1.71 11.72 23.02
C SER A 88 -0.42 10.98 22.69
N ALA A 89 0.47 10.86 23.69
CA ALA A 89 1.71 10.10 23.59
C ALA A 89 1.45 8.61 23.32
N THR A 90 0.43 8.04 23.97
CA THR A 90 0.02 6.64 23.76
C THR A 90 -0.45 6.41 22.32
N ALA A 91 -1.26 7.31 21.77
CA ALA A 91 -1.72 7.21 20.39
C ALA A 91 -0.57 7.38 19.39
N SER A 92 0.37 8.30 19.65
CA SER A 92 1.57 8.45 18.81
C SER A 92 2.42 7.18 18.78
N LEU A 93 2.62 6.55 19.94
CA LEU A 93 3.35 5.28 20.06
C LEU A 93 2.65 4.16 19.30
N LEU A 94 1.33 4.01 19.46
CA LEU A 94 0.54 2.99 18.75
C LEU A 94 0.64 3.14 17.23
N ILE A 95 0.56 4.38 16.72
CA ILE A 95 0.70 4.65 15.28
C ILE A 95 2.08 4.22 14.79
N ARG A 96 3.15 4.54 15.53
CA ARG A 96 4.53 4.15 15.15
C ARG A 96 4.72 2.64 15.17
N ILE A 97 4.23 1.97 16.22
CA ILE A 97 4.28 0.50 16.33
C ILE A 97 3.53 -0.13 15.15
N PHE A 98 2.30 0.32 14.88
CA PHE A 98 1.51 -0.15 13.74
C PHE A 98 2.24 0.04 12.40
N THR A 99 2.86 1.20 12.20
CA THR A 99 3.61 1.52 10.98
C THR A 99 4.82 0.60 10.79
N LEU A 100 5.49 0.19 11.88
CA LEU A 100 6.62 -0.75 11.84
C LEU A 100 6.18 -2.22 11.69
N ILE A 101 5.04 -2.59 12.26
CA ILE A 101 4.50 -3.95 12.18
C ILE A 101 4.00 -4.25 10.76
N LEU A 102 3.39 -3.29 10.08
CA LEU A 102 2.86 -3.47 8.72
C LEU A 102 3.86 -4.07 7.70
N PRO A 103 5.10 -3.54 7.56
CA PRO A 103 6.10 -4.12 6.68
C PRO A 103 6.58 -5.49 7.14
N LEU A 104 6.68 -5.74 8.45
CA LEU A 104 7.04 -7.06 8.97
C LEU A 104 5.99 -8.12 8.59
N ILE A 105 4.71 -7.80 8.74
CA ILE A 105 3.61 -8.67 8.30
C ILE A 105 3.67 -8.89 6.79
N SER A 106 3.89 -7.83 6.01
CA SER A 106 3.95 -7.91 4.54
C SER A 106 5.09 -8.82 4.07
N VAL A 107 6.28 -8.71 4.68
CA VAL A 107 7.43 -9.59 4.39
C VAL A 107 7.13 -11.04 4.81
N ALA A 108 6.55 -11.25 5.99
CA ALA A 108 6.19 -12.59 6.45
C ALA A 108 5.20 -13.27 5.50
N LEU A 109 4.15 -12.55 5.07
CA LEU A 109 3.19 -13.05 4.08
C LEU A 109 3.85 -13.36 2.74
N PHE A 110 4.77 -12.50 2.28
CA PHE A 110 5.51 -12.74 1.05
C PHE A 110 6.35 -14.02 1.11
N ILE A 111 7.06 -14.26 2.23
CA ILE A 111 7.82 -15.49 2.46
C ILE A 111 6.89 -16.71 2.46
N ILE A 112 5.74 -16.63 3.15
CA ILE A 112 4.75 -17.72 3.19
C ILE A 112 4.26 -18.07 1.78
N ILE A 113 3.97 -17.05 0.96
CA ILE A 113 3.53 -17.25 -0.43
C ILE A 113 4.63 -17.93 -1.26
N ILE A 114 5.89 -17.50 -1.13
CA ILE A 114 7.02 -18.16 -1.82
C ILE A 114 7.14 -19.62 -1.41
N VAL A 115 7.12 -19.90 -0.10
CA VAL A 115 7.20 -21.27 0.42
C VAL A 115 6.06 -22.13 -0.12
N TYR A 116 4.83 -21.61 -0.12
CA TYR A 116 3.67 -22.28 -0.69
C TYR A 116 3.89 -22.65 -2.17
N TYR A 117 4.30 -21.70 -3.02
CA TYR A 117 4.51 -21.97 -4.44
C TYR A 117 5.67 -22.94 -4.70
N ILE A 118 6.76 -22.86 -3.92
CA ILE A 118 7.88 -23.82 -4.03
C ILE A 118 7.40 -25.23 -3.68
N LEU A 119 6.67 -25.39 -2.57
CA LEU A 119 6.15 -26.68 -2.15
C LEU A 119 5.15 -27.25 -3.17
N SER A 120 4.25 -26.42 -3.72
CA SER A 120 3.35 -26.83 -4.79
C SER A 120 4.11 -27.30 -6.04
N ALA A 121 5.11 -26.54 -6.49
CA ALA A 121 5.91 -26.91 -7.66
C ALA A 121 6.71 -28.22 -7.43
N ILE A 122 7.20 -28.44 -6.21
CA ILE A 122 7.86 -29.69 -5.83
C ILE A 122 6.86 -30.86 -5.89
N ILE A 123 5.67 -30.71 -5.29
CA ILE A 123 4.64 -31.76 -5.30
C ILE A 123 4.24 -32.12 -6.73
N ASP A 124 3.98 -31.11 -7.57
CA ASP A 124 3.61 -31.30 -8.98
C ASP A 124 4.71 -31.99 -9.79
N ALA A 125 5.99 -31.72 -9.48
CA ALA A 125 7.12 -32.37 -10.16
C ALA A 125 7.32 -33.84 -9.75
N PHE A 126 6.77 -34.25 -8.61
CA PHE A 126 6.85 -35.62 -8.09
C PHE A 126 5.54 -36.43 -8.28
N SER A 127 4.47 -35.81 -8.78
CA SER A 127 3.18 -36.45 -9.13
C SER A 127 3.09 -36.80 -10.60
#